data_AF-A0A971YZ67-F1
#
_entry.id   AF-A0A971YZ67-F1
#
_cell.length_a   1.000
_cell.length_b   1.000
_cell.length_c   1.000
_cell.angle_alpha   90.00
_cell.angle_beta   90.00
_cell.angle_gamma   90.00
#
_symmetry.space_group_name_H-M   'P 1'
#
loop_
_entity.id
_entity.type
_entity.pdbx_description
1 polymer ?
#
loop_
_entity_poly.entity_id
_entity_poly.type
_entity_poly.pdbx_seq_one_letter_code
_entity_poly.pdbx_strand_id
1 'polypeptide(L)'
;MPHKCPRGTFAYNIRPGDTYFRLAQRYGTTVSRLIAANPGHDPNRLRVGETICIPSTEPAVRCPAGTRSYRVRAGDSLFLIARRFGVAMNAIINANPNVDFDEPLAIGMVLCIPR
;
A
#
# COMPACT_ATOMS: atom_id res chain seq x y z
N MET A 1 5.75 -23.66 -6.63
CA MET A 1 4.76 -23.08 -5.71
C MET A 1 4.65 -21.59 -6.02
N PRO A 2 3.48 -20.95 -6.02
CA PRO A 2 3.41 -19.51 -6.26
C PRO A 2 4.25 -18.81 -5.19
N HIS A 3 5.24 -18.02 -5.64
CA HIS A 3 6.12 -17.27 -4.75
C HIS A 3 5.26 -16.27 -3.97
N LYS A 4 4.95 -16.58 -2.71
CA LYS A 4 4.21 -15.67 -1.85
C LYS A 4 5.13 -14.54 -1.46
N CYS A 5 4.69 -13.32 -1.75
CA CYS A 5 5.46 -12.13 -1.44
C CYS A 5 5.77 -12.01 0.06
N PRO A 6 7.00 -11.63 0.43
CA PRO A 6 7.38 -11.40 1.82
C PRO A 6 6.48 -10.38 2.53
N ARG A 7 6.41 -10.47 3.86
CA ARG A 7 5.72 -9.44 4.67
C ARG A 7 6.33 -8.06 4.39
N GLY A 8 5.48 -7.04 4.25
CA GLY A 8 5.90 -5.68 3.89
C GLY A 8 6.09 -5.45 2.38
N THR A 9 5.73 -6.44 1.56
CA THR A 9 5.67 -6.30 0.10
C THR A 9 4.26 -6.66 -0.40
N PHE A 10 3.94 -6.30 -1.63
CA PHE A 10 2.72 -6.73 -2.32
C PHE A 10 3.04 -7.27 -3.71
N ALA A 11 2.22 -8.19 -4.21
CA ALA A 11 2.38 -8.77 -5.54
C ALA A 11 1.98 -7.76 -6.63
N TYR A 12 2.82 -7.66 -7.65
CA TYR A 12 2.64 -6.78 -8.80
C TYR A 12 2.94 -7.53 -10.10
N ASN A 13 2.03 -7.46 -11.06
CA ASN A 13 2.23 -8.05 -12.39
C ASN A 13 2.88 -7.03 -13.31
N ILE A 14 4.06 -7.38 -13.83
CA ILE A 14 4.84 -6.57 -14.76
C ILE A 14 4.03 -6.23 -16.01
N ARG A 15 4.08 -4.96 -16.39
CA ARG A 15 3.44 -4.38 -17.57
C ARG A 15 4.49 -3.97 -18.61
N PRO A 16 4.09 -3.81 -19.89
CA PRO A 16 4.99 -3.30 -20.91
C PRO A 16 5.64 -1.97 -20.48
N GLY A 17 6.97 -1.90 -20.56
CA GLY A 17 7.74 -0.71 -20.22
C GLY A 17 8.12 -0.56 -18.74
N ASP A 18 7.75 -1.50 -17.87
CA ASP A 18 8.22 -1.50 -16.49
C ASP A 18 9.71 -1.78 -16.38
N THR A 19 10.36 -1.09 -15.45
CA THR A 19 11.72 -1.36 -15.00
C THR A 19 11.75 -1.26 -13.48
N TYR A 20 12.71 -1.92 -12.82
CA TYR A 20 12.87 -1.76 -11.36
C TYR A 20 13.05 -0.29 -10.97
N PHE A 21 13.72 0.50 -11.81
CA PHE A 21 13.88 1.93 -11.58
C PHE A 21 12.52 2.68 -11.58
N ARG A 22 11.68 2.48 -12.60
CA ARG A 22 10.36 3.12 -12.69
C ARG A 22 9.42 2.65 -11.59
N LEU A 23 9.47 1.36 -11.26
CA LEU A 23 8.68 0.80 -10.16
C LEU A 23 9.15 1.34 -8.81
N ALA A 24 10.47 1.48 -8.60
CA ALA A 24 11.02 2.07 -7.39
C ALA A 24 10.49 3.50 -7.19
N GLN A 25 10.58 4.33 -8.22
CA GLN A 25 10.07 5.70 -8.18
C GLN A 25 8.55 5.74 -7.95
N ARG A 26 7.78 4.94 -8.68
CA ARG A 26 6.32 4.89 -8.59
C ARG A 26 5.82 4.50 -7.20
N TYR A 27 6.49 3.55 -6.57
CA TYR A 27 6.08 3.01 -5.26
C TYR A 27 6.92 3.56 -4.11
N GLY A 28 7.69 4.64 -4.35
CA GLY A 28 8.51 5.30 -3.34
C GLY A 28 9.55 4.39 -2.67
N THR A 29 10.01 3.34 -3.34
CA THR A 29 11.04 2.41 -2.85
C THR A 29 12.38 2.62 -3.55
N THR A 30 13.36 1.74 -3.28
CA THR A 30 14.63 1.73 -3.99
C THR A 30 14.77 0.47 -4.82
N VAL A 31 15.54 0.55 -5.91
CA VAL A 31 15.88 -0.61 -6.75
C VAL A 31 16.52 -1.72 -5.90
N SER A 32 17.40 -1.35 -4.96
CA SER A 32 18.02 -2.30 -4.03
C SER A 32 16.99 -3.06 -3.18
N ARG A 33 15.98 -2.36 -2.64
CA ARG A 33 14.90 -3.01 -1.88
C ARG A 33 14.03 -3.92 -2.76
N LEU A 34 13.80 -3.55 -4.02
CA LEU A 34 13.12 -4.41 -4.99
C LEU A 34 13.90 -5.69 -5.26
N ILE A 35 15.22 -5.59 -5.48
CA ILE A 35 16.08 -6.77 -5.69
C ILE A 35 16.06 -7.68 -4.47
N ALA A 36 16.19 -7.10 -3.27
CA ALA A 36 16.15 -7.86 -2.02
C ALA A 36 14.81 -8.58 -1.79
N ALA A 37 13.69 -7.97 -2.21
CA ALA A 37 12.36 -8.56 -2.10
C ALA A 37 12.07 -9.67 -3.13
N ASN A 38 12.89 -9.78 -4.18
CA ASN A 38 12.69 -10.70 -5.30
C ASN A 38 13.92 -11.57 -5.57
N PRO A 39 14.36 -12.38 -4.58
CA PRO A 39 15.50 -13.25 -4.78
C PRO A 39 15.26 -14.22 -5.95
N GLY A 40 16.23 -14.31 -6.86
CA GLY A 40 16.12 -15.17 -8.05
C GLY A 40 15.50 -14.50 -9.28
N HIS A 41 15.03 -13.25 -9.18
CA HIS A 41 14.62 -12.46 -10.35
C HIS A 41 15.78 -11.61 -10.85
N ASP A 42 15.96 -11.56 -12.17
CA ASP A 42 16.94 -10.68 -12.80
C ASP A 42 16.31 -9.28 -13.02
N PRO A 43 16.81 -8.22 -12.35
CA PRO A 43 16.25 -6.88 -12.44
C PRO A 43 16.33 -6.27 -13.85
N ASN A 44 17.18 -6.80 -14.73
CA ASN A 44 17.34 -6.34 -16.11
C ASN A 44 16.51 -7.15 -17.11
N ARG A 45 15.80 -8.20 -16.68
CA ARG A 45 15.06 -9.13 -17.56
C ARG A 45 13.63 -9.38 -17.10
N LEU A 46 12.93 -8.31 -16.75
CA LEU A 46 11.51 -8.39 -16.43
C LEU A 46 10.68 -8.85 -17.63
N ARG A 47 9.76 -9.78 -17.40
CA ARG A 47 8.83 -10.28 -18.42
C ARG A 47 7.42 -9.77 -18.16
N VAL A 48 6.74 -9.28 -19.20
CA VAL A 48 5.33 -8.88 -19.08
C VAL A 48 4.49 -10.06 -18.59
N GLY A 49 3.63 -9.81 -17.60
CA GLY A 49 2.81 -10.83 -16.95
C GLY A 49 3.50 -11.57 -15.80
N GLU A 50 4.81 -11.41 -15.61
CA GLU A 50 5.54 -11.91 -14.45
C GLU A 50 5.07 -11.21 -13.18
N THR A 51 4.93 -11.95 -12.09
CA THR A 51 4.64 -11.38 -10.77
C THR A 51 5.94 -11.16 -10.00
N ILE A 52 6.16 -9.93 -9.54
CA ILE A 52 7.20 -9.58 -8.58
C ILE A 52 6.58 -9.02 -7.29
N CYS A 53 7.38 -8.92 -6.23
CA CYS A 53 7.03 -8.39 -4.93
C CYS A 53 7.59 -6.99 -4.76
N ILE A 54 6.73 -5.99 -4.63
CA ILE A 54 7.14 -4.59 -4.48
C ILE A 54 7.14 -4.24 -2.98
N PRO A 55 8.29 -3.80 -2.41
CA PRO A 55 8.34 -3.27 -1.05
C PRO A 55 7.42 -2.05 -0.92
N SER A 56 6.53 -2.10 0.07
CA SER A 56 5.77 -0.93 0.47
C SER A 56 6.68 -0.01 1.29
N THR A 57 6.83 1.25 0.87
CA THR A 57 7.60 2.27 1.61
C THR A 57 6.76 3.26 2.36
N GLU A 58 5.45 3.16 2.23
CA GLU A 58 4.64 3.55 3.36
C GLU A 58 5.18 2.72 4.54
N PRO A 59 5.67 3.36 5.62
CA PRO A 59 5.78 2.63 6.87
C PRO A 59 4.46 1.92 6.98
N ALA A 60 4.47 0.58 7.06
CA ALA A 60 3.24 -0.15 7.28
C ALA A 60 2.62 0.57 8.47
N VAL A 61 1.59 1.39 8.23
CA VAL A 61 0.95 2.14 9.30
C VAL A 61 0.43 1.01 10.14
N ARG A 62 1.16 0.71 11.22
CA ARG A 62 0.85 -0.41 12.07
C ARG A 62 -0.32 0.12 12.84
N CYS A 63 -1.47 -0.08 12.21
CA CYS A 63 -2.73 0.30 12.75
C CYS A 63 -2.80 -0.34 14.13
N PRO A 64 -3.14 0.44 15.18
CA PRO A 64 -3.18 -0.06 16.54
C PRO A 64 -3.98 -1.37 16.65
N ALA A 65 -3.70 -2.18 17.66
CA ALA A 65 -4.50 -3.37 17.91
C ALA A 65 -6.00 -2.99 17.98
N GLY A 66 -6.87 -3.81 17.38
CA GLY A 66 -8.30 -3.49 17.24
C GLY A 66 -8.67 -2.63 16.03
N THR A 67 -7.72 -2.31 15.14
CA THR A 67 -8.01 -1.61 13.87
C THR A 67 -7.60 -2.45 12.65
N ARG A 68 -7.97 -2.00 11.44
CA ARG A 68 -7.59 -2.57 10.14
C ARG A 68 -7.17 -1.44 9.20
N SER A 69 -6.16 -1.68 8.36
CA SER A 69 -5.73 -0.70 7.36
C SER A 69 -6.73 -0.64 6.20
N TYR A 70 -7.08 0.57 5.79
CA TYR A 70 -7.88 0.85 4.60
C TYR A 70 -7.14 1.85 3.72
N ARG A 71 -7.03 1.55 2.42
CA ARG A 71 -6.43 2.46 1.44
C ARG A 71 -7.54 3.27 0.77
N VAL A 72 -7.51 4.59 0.94
CA VAL A 72 -8.45 5.56 0.37
C VAL A 72 -8.47 5.43 -1.15
N ARG A 73 -9.67 5.39 -1.71
CA ARG A 73 -9.95 5.25 -3.15
C ARG A 73 -10.55 6.54 -3.71
N ALA A 74 -10.51 6.68 -5.03
CA ALA A 74 -11.20 7.77 -5.70
C ALA A 74 -12.69 7.79 -5.34
N GLY A 75 -13.21 8.94 -4.93
CA GLY A 75 -14.59 9.12 -4.50
C GLY A 75 -14.88 8.75 -3.04
N ASP A 76 -13.87 8.31 -2.28
CA ASP A 76 -14.05 8.13 -0.84
C ASP A 76 -14.15 9.49 -0.13
N SER A 77 -15.00 9.53 0.89
CA SER A 77 -14.99 10.55 1.94
C SER A 77 -14.93 9.86 3.30
N LEU A 78 -14.50 10.56 4.34
CA LEU A 78 -14.47 10.00 5.70
C LEU A 78 -15.85 9.47 6.12
N PHE A 79 -16.92 10.18 5.74
CA PHE A 79 -18.30 9.76 5.97
C PHE A 79 -18.65 8.44 5.27
N LEU A 80 -18.32 8.30 3.99
CA LEU A 80 -18.61 7.07 3.22
C LEU A 80 -17.80 5.88 3.74
N ILE A 81 -16.55 6.10 4.14
CA ILE A 81 -15.69 5.09 4.75
C ILE A 81 -16.28 4.65 6.10
N ALA A 82 -16.63 5.60 6.97
CA ALA A 82 -17.24 5.33 8.28
C ALA A 82 -18.52 4.48 8.14
N ARG A 83 -19.42 4.91 7.26
CA ARG A 83 -20.67 4.19 6.95
C ARG A 83 -20.41 2.79 6.40
N ARG A 84 -19.44 2.63 5.51
CA ARG A 84 -19.08 1.33 4.92
C ARG A 84 -18.62 0.32 5.97
N PHE A 85 -17.89 0.79 6.98
CA PHE A 85 -17.32 -0.08 8.01
C PHE A 85 -18.17 -0.16 9.28
N GLY A 86 -19.29 0.56 9.33
CA GLY A 86 -20.17 0.57 10.51
C GLY A 86 -19.54 1.21 11.74
N VAL A 87 -18.61 2.16 11.55
CA VAL A 87 -17.92 2.85 12.64
C VAL A 87 -18.23 4.33 12.62
N ALA A 88 -18.12 4.99 13.78
CA ALA A 88 -18.29 6.43 13.85
C ALA A 88 -17.07 7.16 13.24
N MET A 89 -17.29 8.31 12.59
CA MET A 89 -16.21 9.09 11.96
C MET A 89 -15.15 9.51 12.98
N ASN A 90 -15.57 9.94 14.19
CA ASN A 90 -14.66 10.30 15.28
C ASN A 90 -13.76 9.13 15.71
N ALA A 91 -14.24 7.89 15.64
CA ALA A 91 -13.45 6.71 15.95
C ALA A 91 -12.34 6.48 14.91
N ILE A 92 -12.61 6.79 13.63
CA ILE A 92 -11.57 6.80 12.59
C ILE A 92 -10.58 7.94 12.87
N ILE A 93 -11.05 9.16 13.16
CA ILE A 93 -10.16 10.30 13.45
C ILE A 93 -9.21 9.97 14.60
N ASN A 94 -9.75 9.48 15.72
CA ASN A 94 -8.97 9.12 16.90
C ASN A 94 -7.96 7.98 16.66
N ALA A 95 -8.28 7.04 15.74
CA ALA A 95 -7.37 5.96 15.36
C ALA A 95 -6.22 6.42 14.45
N ASN A 96 -6.27 7.67 13.94
CA ASN A 96 -5.31 8.23 13.00
C ASN A 96 -4.80 9.61 13.49
N PRO A 97 -4.13 9.70 14.65
CA PRO A 97 -3.71 10.97 15.24
C PRO A 97 -2.66 11.73 14.41
N ASN A 98 -2.04 11.07 13.43
CA ASN A 98 -1.04 11.66 12.54
C ASN A 98 -1.63 12.15 11.21
N VAL A 99 -2.94 12.11 11.07
CA VAL A 99 -3.67 12.53 9.88
C VAL A 99 -4.36 13.86 10.17
N ASP A 100 -4.16 14.82 9.27
CA ASP A 100 -4.98 16.02 9.21
C ASP A 100 -6.28 15.72 8.46
N PHE A 101 -7.42 15.88 9.14
CA PHE A 101 -8.75 15.64 8.59
C PHE A 101 -9.47 16.93 8.18
N ASP A 102 -8.84 18.10 8.36
CA ASP A 102 -9.32 19.35 7.79
C ASP A 102 -9.01 19.40 6.28
N GLU A 103 -8.07 18.58 5.81
CA GLU A 103 -7.74 18.38 4.41
C GLU A 103 -8.50 17.21 3.75
N PRO A 104 -8.79 17.29 2.44
CA PRO A 104 -9.38 16.18 1.70
C PRO A 104 -8.51 14.91 1.76
N LEU A 105 -9.17 13.75 1.91
CA LEU A 105 -8.46 12.47 1.92
C LEU A 105 -7.76 12.20 0.58
N ALA A 106 -6.44 12.11 0.60
CA ALA A 106 -5.67 11.81 -0.60
C ALA A 106 -5.91 10.37 -1.07
N ILE A 107 -6.10 10.19 -2.38
CA ILE A 107 -6.19 8.86 -2.98
C ILE A 107 -4.89 8.08 -2.69
N GLY A 108 -5.03 6.84 -2.22
CA GLY A 108 -3.89 6.01 -1.85
C GLY A 108 -3.43 6.16 -0.42
N MET A 109 -3.89 7.19 0.32
CA MET A 109 -3.65 7.34 1.75
C MET A 109 -4.15 6.12 2.54
N VAL A 110 -3.44 5.74 3.60
CA VAL A 110 -3.85 4.63 4.49
C VAL A 110 -4.45 5.18 5.78
N LEU A 111 -5.67 4.76 6.06
CA LEU A 111 -6.36 5.00 7.33
C LEU A 111 -6.47 3.71 8.14
N CYS A 112 -6.32 3.83 9.46
CA CYS A 112 -6.61 2.78 10.43
C CYS A 112 -8.08 2.86 10.84
N ILE A 113 -8.86 1.87 10.45
CA ILE A 113 -10.30 1.81 10.71
C ILE A 113 -10.54 0.87 11.90
N PRO A 114 -11.23 1.31 12.97
CA PRO A 114 -11.65 0.43 14.07
C PRO A 114 -12.42 -0.81 13.57
N ARG A 115 -12.26 -1.92 14.29
CA ARG A 115 -12.98 -3.18 14.04
C ARG A 115 -14.25 -3.26 14.85
#